data_AF-A0A1I1AJ54-F1
#
_entry.id   AF-A0A1I1AJ54-F1
#
_cell.length_a   1.000
_cell.length_b   1.000
_cell.length_c   1.000
_cell.angle_alpha   90.00
_cell.angle_beta   90.00
_cell.angle_gamma   90.00
#
_symmetry.space_group_name_H-M   'P 1'
#
loop_
_entity.id
_entity.type
_entity.pdbx_description
1 polymer ?
#
loop_
_entity_poly.entity_id
_entity_poly.type
_entity_poly.pdbx_seq_one_letter_code
_entity_poly.pdbx_strand_id
1 'polypeptide(L)'
;MPPWPAPVSGIPALVEGAGLDLGPMGTAEHYHPTLRIVIDDERVAIPPNIGVDPSTGAMSAVHTHEGDGTIHIEADTVGEVFTLGQLFTQWNVVLGEDQIGGVKSDNPIIVTVNGQQVMGDPAGLRLRPDQQILLEVS
;
A
#
# COMPACT_ATOMS: atom_id res chain seq x y z
N MET A 1 -3.78 -15.07 -7.00
CA MET A 1 -4.78 -14.29 -7.75
C MET A 1 -5.55 -13.43 -6.77
N PRO A 2 -6.00 -12.22 -7.15
CA PRO A 2 -6.87 -11.39 -6.32
C PRO A 2 -8.23 -12.07 -6.06
N PRO A 3 -8.97 -11.68 -5.01
CA PRO A 3 -8.60 -10.68 -4.01
C PRO A 3 -7.54 -11.22 -3.03
N TRP A 4 -6.66 -10.33 -2.55
CA TRP A 4 -5.65 -10.68 -1.54
C TRP A 4 -6.13 -10.22 -0.15
N PRO A 5 -6.34 -11.13 0.80
CA PRO A 5 -6.70 -10.75 2.16
C PRO A 5 -5.53 -10.04 2.86
N ALA A 6 -5.81 -9.23 3.88
CA ALA A 6 -4.77 -8.73 4.77
C ALA A 6 -4.17 -9.91 5.56
N PRO A 7 -2.84 -9.94 5.81
CA PRO A 7 -2.24 -10.94 6.67
C PRO A 7 -2.81 -10.85 8.09
N VAL A 8 -2.93 -11.99 8.77
CA VAL A 8 -3.44 -12.09 10.17
C VAL A 8 -2.40 -12.65 11.14
N SER A 9 -1.21 -12.98 10.64
CA SER A 9 -0.11 -13.57 11.39
C SER A 9 1.22 -13.15 10.78
N GLY A 10 2.27 -13.08 11.59
CA GLY A 10 3.58 -12.65 11.12
C GLY A 10 3.67 -11.15 10.80
N ILE A 11 2.71 -10.35 11.27
CA ILE A 11 2.65 -8.91 11.02
C ILE A 11 3.94 -8.19 11.40
N PRO A 12 4.57 -8.45 12.57
CA PRO A 12 5.83 -7.79 12.92
C PRO A 12 6.93 -8.00 11.88
N ALA A 13 7.09 -9.23 11.36
CA ALA A 13 8.10 -9.53 10.36
C ALA A 13 7.78 -8.91 8.99
N LEU A 14 6.50 -8.80 8.64
CA LEU A 14 6.05 -8.16 7.39
C LEU A 14 6.25 -6.64 7.43
N VAL A 15 5.98 -6.02 8.59
CA VAL A 15 6.21 -4.58 8.82
C VAL A 15 7.71 -4.27 8.86
N GLU A 16 8.51 -5.09 9.56
CA GLU A 16 9.97 -5.00 9.55
C GLU A 16 10.53 -5.16 8.13
N GLY A 17 9.99 -6.11 7.34
CA GLY A 17 10.35 -6.31 5.94
C GLY A 17 10.04 -5.10 5.04
N ALA A 18 9.05 -4.28 5.42
CA ALA A 18 8.73 -3.01 4.78
C ALA A 18 9.63 -1.85 5.26
N GLY A 19 10.55 -2.10 6.20
CA GLY A 19 11.39 -1.09 6.82
C GLY A 19 10.60 -0.11 7.70
N LEU A 20 9.51 -0.58 8.29
CA LEU A 20 8.63 0.17 9.18
C LEU A 20 8.66 -0.45 10.58
N ASP A 21 8.19 0.31 11.56
CA ASP A 21 8.01 -0.14 12.94
C ASP A 21 6.52 -0.40 13.23
N LEU A 22 6.24 -1.33 14.17
CA LEU A 22 4.92 -1.49 14.78
C LEU A 22 4.91 -0.79 16.14
N GLY A 23 3.95 0.10 16.36
CA GLY A 23 3.88 0.81 17.63
C GLY A 23 2.63 1.67 17.80
N PRO A 24 2.65 2.54 18.82
CA PRO A 24 1.72 3.67 18.90
C PRO A 24 1.85 4.56 17.65
N MET A 25 0.76 5.20 17.28
CA MET A 25 0.71 6.05 16.10
C MET A 25 1.43 7.38 16.30
N GLY A 26 2.25 7.73 15.31
CA GLY A 26 2.92 9.01 15.23
C GLY A 26 1.93 10.15 14.96
N THR A 27 2.26 11.34 15.45
CA THR A 27 1.38 12.53 15.31
C THR A 27 2.08 13.70 14.63
N ALA A 28 3.28 13.50 14.09
CA ALA A 28 4.05 14.58 13.47
C ALA A 28 3.49 14.95 12.10
N GLU A 29 3.09 13.96 11.31
CA GLU A 29 2.38 14.14 10.05
C GLU A 29 1.27 13.09 9.93
N HIS A 30 0.11 13.53 9.44
CA HIS A 30 -1.05 12.66 9.22
C HIS A 30 -1.71 13.04 7.90
N TYR A 31 -1.76 12.12 6.94
CA TYR A 31 -2.44 12.34 5.66
C TYR A 31 -2.91 11.05 4.99
N HIS A 32 -3.80 11.18 4.00
CA HIS A 32 -4.56 10.07 3.42
C HIS A 32 -4.48 10.01 1.88
N PRO A 33 -3.47 9.37 1.27
CA PRO A 33 -3.59 8.97 -0.12
C PRO A 33 -4.57 7.81 -0.28
N THR A 34 -5.11 7.65 -1.49
CA THR A 34 -6.04 6.57 -1.83
C THR A 34 -5.45 5.72 -2.95
N LEU A 35 -5.67 4.41 -2.87
CA LEU A 35 -5.25 3.44 -3.86
C LEU A 35 -6.48 2.77 -4.50
N ARG A 36 -6.41 2.58 -5.82
CA ARG A 36 -7.32 1.74 -6.59
C ARG A 36 -6.48 0.78 -7.43
N ILE A 37 -6.92 -0.47 -7.51
CA ILE A 37 -6.31 -1.49 -8.36
C ILE A 37 -7.38 -2.00 -9.34
N VAL A 38 -7.04 -2.05 -10.62
CA VAL A 38 -7.87 -2.62 -11.69
C VAL A 38 -7.05 -3.69 -12.42
N ILE A 39 -7.63 -4.87 -12.58
CA ILE A 39 -7.04 -6.00 -13.30
C ILE A 39 -8.07 -6.47 -14.31
N ASP A 40 -7.72 -6.50 -15.59
CA ASP A 40 -8.62 -6.91 -16.69
C ASP A 40 -9.98 -6.16 -16.63
N ASP A 41 -9.94 -4.84 -16.45
CA ASP A 41 -11.09 -3.93 -16.25
C ASP A 41 -11.93 -4.19 -14.98
N GLU A 42 -11.55 -5.16 -14.13
CA GLU A 42 -12.23 -5.46 -12.88
C GLU A 42 -11.52 -4.79 -11.68
N ARG A 43 -12.32 -4.18 -10.79
CA ARG A 43 -11.80 -3.57 -9.56
C ARG A 43 -11.40 -4.65 -8.56
N VAL A 44 -10.17 -4.58 -8.08
CA VAL A 44 -9.68 -5.44 -6.98
C VAL A 44 -9.92 -4.73 -5.65
N ALA A 45 -10.48 -5.47 -4.70
CA ALA A 45 -10.69 -4.98 -3.34
C ALA A 45 -9.35 -4.84 -2.60
N ILE A 46 -9.20 -3.72 -1.89
CA ILE A 46 -8.12 -3.50 -0.92
C ILE A 46 -8.69 -3.82 0.45
N PRO A 47 -8.14 -4.78 1.20
CA PRO A 47 -8.66 -5.16 2.49
C PRO A 47 -8.36 -4.08 3.54
N PRO A 48 -9.21 -4.00 4.58
CA PRO A 48 -8.86 -3.27 5.79
C PRO A 48 -7.71 -3.98 6.52
N ASN A 49 -7.06 -3.26 7.44
CA ASN A 49 -6.09 -3.78 8.40
C ASN A 49 -4.76 -4.28 7.79
N ILE A 50 -4.36 -3.73 6.63
CA ILE A 50 -2.98 -3.90 6.17
C ILE A 50 -2.08 -3.10 7.13
N GLY A 51 -1.04 -3.74 7.68
CA GLY A 51 -0.13 -3.08 8.62
C GLY A 51 -0.62 -2.96 10.05
N VAL A 52 -1.73 -3.64 10.38
CA VAL A 52 -2.32 -3.65 11.72
C VAL A 52 -2.12 -5.03 12.34
N ASP A 53 -1.53 -5.08 13.54
CA ASP A 53 -1.43 -6.31 14.32
C ASP A 53 -2.75 -6.54 15.09
N PRO A 54 -3.58 -7.54 14.72
CA PRO A 54 -4.87 -7.77 15.37
C PRO A 54 -4.75 -8.24 16.83
N SER A 55 -3.58 -8.71 17.26
CA SER A 55 -3.36 -9.22 18.62
C SER A 55 -3.08 -8.10 19.63
N THR A 56 -2.48 -7.00 19.17
CA THR A 56 -2.05 -5.88 20.02
C THR A 56 -2.79 -4.57 19.69
N GLY A 57 -3.33 -4.45 18.48
CA GLY A 57 -3.83 -3.19 17.93
C GLY A 57 -2.72 -2.22 17.52
N ALA A 58 -1.45 -2.61 17.60
CA ALA A 58 -0.35 -1.81 17.08
C ALA A 58 -0.43 -1.74 15.54
N MET A 59 0.00 -0.62 14.99
CA MET A 59 -0.04 -0.40 13.53
C MET A 59 1.32 0.13 13.08
N SER A 60 1.56 0.07 11.79
CA SER A 60 2.72 0.74 11.18
C SER A 60 2.35 2.14 10.74
N ALA A 61 3.34 2.99 10.50
CA ALA A 61 3.13 4.35 10.00
C ALA A 61 2.44 4.40 8.61
N VAL A 62 2.31 3.26 7.91
CA VAL A 62 1.62 3.12 6.62
C VAL A 62 0.59 2.00 6.76
N HIS A 63 -0.70 2.28 6.90
CA HIS A 63 -1.68 1.21 7.14
C HIS A 63 -3.03 1.47 6.47
N THR A 64 -3.92 0.48 6.47
CA THR A 64 -5.33 0.66 6.09
C THR A 64 -6.24 0.33 7.26
N HIS A 65 -7.31 1.11 7.46
CA HIS A 65 -8.40 0.76 8.37
C HIS A 65 -9.62 0.25 7.60
N GLU A 66 -9.87 0.87 6.46
CA GLU A 66 -11.05 0.66 5.64
C GLU A 66 -10.76 -0.27 4.45
N GLY A 67 -11.83 -0.81 3.87
CA GLY A 67 -11.77 -1.60 2.63
C GLY A 67 -11.97 -0.75 1.36
N ASP A 68 -11.80 0.56 1.44
CA ASP A 68 -12.09 1.50 0.34
C ASP A 68 -10.83 1.99 -0.40
N GLY A 69 -9.65 1.56 0.06
CA GLY A 69 -8.36 1.93 -0.51
C GLY A 69 -7.71 3.15 0.13
N THR A 70 -8.28 3.73 1.18
CA THR A 70 -7.62 4.77 1.98
C THR A 70 -6.39 4.20 2.69
N ILE A 71 -5.25 4.85 2.46
CA ILE A 71 -3.99 4.55 3.14
C ILE A 71 -3.79 5.64 4.19
N HIS A 72 -3.54 5.26 5.42
CA HIS A 72 -3.20 6.17 6.51
C HIS A 72 -1.69 6.29 6.60
N ILE A 73 -1.20 7.52 6.60
CA ILE A 73 0.17 7.84 6.96
C ILE A 73 0.14 8.56 8.30
N GLU A 74 0.79 8.00 9.31
CA GLU A 74 0.87 8.54 10.68
C GLU A 74 2.32 8.49 11.16
N ALA A 75 3.08 9.53 10.81
CA ALA A 75 4.53 9.56 10.96
C ALA A 75 4.96 10.02 12.36
N ASP A 76 6.05 9.43 12.87
CA ASP A 76 6.66 9.82 14.14
C ASP A 76 7.45 11.13 14.03
N THR A 77 8.01 11.41 12.86
CA THR A 77 8.79 12.62 12.59
C THR A 77 8.39 13.32 11.29
N VAL A 78 8.62 14.63 11.24
CA VAL A 78 8.33 15.47 10.06
C VAL A 78 9.30 15.14 8.93
N GLY A 79 8.79 14.97 7.71
CA GLY A 79 9.58 14.78 6.50
C GLY A 79 9.98 13.34 6.18
N GLU A 80 9.46 12.35 6.91
CA GLU A 80 9.59 10.94 6.55
C GLU A 80 9.03 10.67 5.15
N VAL A 81 9.60 9.65 4.48
CA VAL A 81 9.24 9.30 3.12
C VAL A 81 8.72 7.89 3.10
N PHE A 82 7.44 7.77 2.77
CA PHE A 82 6.77 6.49 2.61
C PHE A 82 6.51 6.17 1.15
N THR A 83 6.51 4.89 0.80
CA THR A 83 6.26 4.43 -0.56
C THR A 83 5.10 3.44 -0.63
N LEU A 84 4.50 3.34 -1.81
CA LEU A 84 3.48 2.34 -2.09
C LEU A 84 4.00 0.92 -1.88
N GLY A 85 5.28 0.67 -2.20
CA GLY A 85 5.92 -0.61 -1.96
C GLY A 85 5.89 -1.05 -0.49
N GLN A 86 5.99 -0.13 0.47
CA GLN A 86 5.91 -0.49 1.89
C GLN A 86 4.54 -1.05 2.26
N LEU A 87 3.46 -0.49 1.72
CA LEU A 87 2.10 -1.04 1.87
C LEU A 87 1.99 -2.45 1.29
N PHE A 88 2.52 -2.67 0.08
CA PHE A 88 2.46 -3.98 -0.58
C PHE A 88 3.31 -5.04 0.11
N THR A 89 4.50 -4.66 0.61
CA THR A 89 5.37 -5.55 1.38
C THR A 89 4.69 -6.06 2.64
N GLN A 90 4.08 -5.17 3.45
CA GLN A 90 3.38 -5.61 4.66
C GLN A 90 2.03 -6.31 4.36
N TRP A 91 1.41 -6.03 3.21
CA TRP A 91 0.27 -6.81 2.69
C TRP A 91 0.70 -8.20 2.19
N ASN A 92 2.00 -8.45 2.05
CA ASN A 92 2.55 -9.68 1.47
C ASN A 92 2.02 -9.94 0.04
N VAL A 93 1.90 -8.86 -0.74
CA VAL A 93 1.51 -8.88 -2.15
C VAL A 93 2.67 -8.30 -2.96
N VAL A 94 3.20 -9.06 -3.92
CA VAL A 94 4.28 -8.57 -4.80
C VAL A 94 3.79 -7.36 -5.58
N LEU A 95 4.58 -6.29 -5.63
CA LEU A 95 4.39 -5.17 -6.55
C LEU A 95 5.71 -4.97 -7.28
N GLY A 96 5.67 -5.10 -8.61
CA GLY A 96 6.81 -4.84 -9.49
C GLY A 96 6.34 -4.11 -10.75
N GLU A 97 7.24 -3.92 -11.71
CA GLU A 97 6.92 -3.16 -12.93
C GLU A 97 5.80 -3.77 -13.78
N ASP A 98 5.63 -5.10 -13.75
CA ASP A 98 4.74 -5.89 -14.59
C ASP A 98 3.91 -6.91 -13.80
N GLN A 99 3.91 -6.81 -12.46
CA GLN A 99 3.31 -7.80 -11.57
C GLN A 99 2.61 -7.18 -10.36
N ILE A 100 1.36 -7.59 -10.13
CA ILE A 100 0.63 -7.36 -8.87
C ILE A 100 0.20 -8.71 -8.28
N GLY A 101 0.74 -9.04 -7.12
CA GLY A 101 0.54 -10.31 -6.44
C GLY A 101 0.88 -11.50 -7.34
N GLY A 102 -0.14 -12.26 -7.72
CA GLY A 102 0.02 -13.41 -8.63
C GLY A 102 -0.26 -13.11 -10.10
N VAL A 103 -0.66 -11.88 -10.43
CA VAL A 103 -1.00 -11.45 -11.78
C VAL A 103 0.25 -10.86 -12.42
N LYS A 104 0.67 -11.43 -13.54
CA LYS A 104 1.80 -10.96 -14.35
C LYS A 104 1.29 -10.57 -15.72
N SER A 105 1.86 -9.51 -16.29
CA SER A 105 1.53 -9.01 -17.63
C SER A 105 2.80 -8.90 -18.46
N ASP A 106 2.68 -9.00 -19.78
CA ASP A 106 3.79 -8.72 -20.71
C ASP A 106 4.05 -7.22 -20.85
N ASN A 107 3.09 -6.38 -20.44
CA ASN A 107 3.19 -4.93 -20.40
C ASN A 107 3.38 -4.42 -18.96
N PRO A 108 4.09 -3.29 -18.76
CA PRO A 108 4.18 -2.66 -17.45
C PRO A 108 2.82 -2.25 -16.91
N ILE A 109 2.68 -2.27 -15.58
CA ILE A 109 1.56 -1.70 -14.85
C ILE A 109 1.45 -0.21 -15.23
N ILE A 110 0.24 0.20 -15.59
CA ILE A 110 -0.07 1.61 -15.78
C ILE A 110 -0.30 2.21 -14.40
N VAL A 111 0.54 3.18 -14.04
CA VAL A 111 0.43 3.93 -12.79
C VAL A 111 -0.12 5.32 -13.08
N THR A 112 -1.28 5.65 -12.53
CA THR A 112 -1.88 6.97 -12.65
C THR A 112 -1.95 7.63 -11.28
N VAL A 113 -1.42 8.85 -11.17
CA VAL A 113 -1.47 9.67 -9.97
C VAL A 113 -2.23 10.95 -10.27
N ASN A 114 -3.32 11.20 -9.56
CA ASN A 114 -4.20 12.37 -9.74
C ASN A 114 -4.65 12.55 -11.20
N GLY A 115 -4.96 11.44 -11.87
CA GLY A 115 -5.39 11.42 -13.28
C GLY A 115 -4.27 11.59 -14.31
N GLN A 116 -3.01 11.65 -13.88
CA GLN A 116 -1.86 11.71 -14.78
C GLN A 116 -1.03 10.42 -14.69
N GLN A 117 -0.75 9.80 -15.83
CA GLN A 117 0.13 8.65 -15.87
C GLN A 117 1.56 9.05 -15.47
N VAL A 118 2.17 8.23 -14.62
CA VAL A 118 3.56 8.37 -14.18
C VAL A 118 4.36 7.14 -14.60
N MET A 119 5.67 7.32 -14.75
CA MET A 119 6.61 6.27 -15.17
C MET A 119 7.50 5.86 -14.01
N GLY A 120 8.00 4.62 -14.05
CA GLY A 120 8.93 4.06 -13.07
C GLY A 120 8.30 2.92 -12.26
N ASP A 121 9.09 2.37 -11.35
CA ASP A 121 8.68 1.27 -10.49
C ASP A 121 7.52 1.70 -9.57
N PRO A 122 6.33 1.06 -9.65
CA PRO A 122 5.20 1.38 -8.78
C PRO A 122 5.51 1.19 -7.29
N ALA A 123 6.40 0.26 -6.91
CA ALA A 123 6.79 0.08 -5.52
C ALA A 123 7.59 1.28 -4.97
N GLY A 124 8.28 2.00 -5.86
CA GLY A 124 9.02 3.23 -5.54
C GLY A 124 8.14 4.49 -5.48
N LEU A 125 6.84 4.40 -5.77
CA LEU A 125 5.95 5.56 -5.76
C LEU A 125 5.85 6.16 -4.35
N ARG A 126 6.36 7.39 -4.18
CA ARG A 126 6.25 8.14 -2.93
C ARG A 126 4.80 8.54 -2.66
N LEU A 127 4.32 8.20 -1.47
CA LEU A 127 3.03 8.62 -0.93
C LEU A 127 3.11 10.08 -0.47
N ARG A 128 2.07 10.85 -0.82
CA ARG A 128 1.93 12.28 -0.49
C ARG A 128 0.48 12.58 -0.09
N PRO A 129 0.22 13.73 0.58
CA PRO A 129 -1.13 14.12 0.95
C PRO A 129 -2.12 14.11 -0.22
N ASP A 130 -3.31 13.57 0.03
CA ASP A 130 -4.48 13.54 -0.85
C ASP A 130 -4.27 12.96 -2.25
N GLN A 131 -3.21 12.18 -2.46
CA GLN A 131 -2.97 11.53 -3.76
C GLN A 131 -4.05 10.50 -4.07
N GLN A 132 -4.48 10.47 -5.33
CA GLN A 132 -5.29 9.40 -5.89
C GLN A 132 -4.42 8.54 -6.80
N ILE A 133 -4.18 7.30 -6.39
CA ILE A 133 -3.31 6.34 -7.06
C ILE A 133 -4.18 5.28 -7.70
N LEU A 134 -3.94 5.02 -8.98
CA LEU A 134 -4.58 3.95 -9.73
C LEU A 134 -3.48 3.08 -10.36
N LEU A 135 -3.52 1.79 -10.06
CA LEU A 135 -2.74 0.75 -10.73
C LEU A 135 -3.65 -0.04 -11.67
N GLU A 136 -3.27 -0.15 -12.93
CA GLU A 136 -4.00 -0.91 -13.94
C GLU A 136 -3.07 -1.92 -14.61
N VAL A 137 -3.57 -3.15 -14.75
CA VAL A 137 -2.89 -4.22 -15.49
C VAL A 137 -3.92 -4.99 -16.32
N SER A 138 -3.50 -5.47 -17.49
CA SER A 138 -4.34 -6.13 -18.51
C SER A 138 -3.62 -7.32 -19.14
#